data_AF-A0A944R5J9-F1
#
_entry.id   AF-A0A944R5J9-F1
#
_cell.length_a   1.000
_cell.length_b   1.000
_cell.length_c   1.000
_cell.angle_alpha   90.00
_cell.angle_beta   90.00
_cell.angle_gamma   90.00
#
_symmetry.space_group_name_H-M   'P 1'
#
loop_
_entity.id
_entity.type
_entity.pdbx_description
1 polymer ?
#
loop_
_entity_poly.entity_id
_entity_poly.type
_entity_poly.pdbx_seq_one_letter_code
_entity_poly.pdbx_strand_id
1 'polypeptide(L)'
;MKDVDGIIVTSQKKTETARRRPRISARLCCIATFALCGLLVLGIRIPHITHSLRNAFFPLVRADDSSEAVPEELVVSNGVYLPSERLRERQFDQAQRLIAGGRMADATALLDEMLTAEQDVFLEGDSGSEQTRRSMKTLVTELIGKLPEAGSKAYQLQFRTRADRALRTALSENNNEAIIAVARRWFHTEAGHRSAILTAARLLESGQPLAAEAWLERIATSPMTNLPDTLLPTFKLMQAAAAIAIDPHKKTKAQQLLKDIKGSARLGGELLPAQDLLRDQLLIAKLIGSTSGPDAEITLASENWRMSRGRPDRNPIRPSDRPLLVPRFRVPLTLHPQEQRLLKQRSELLTEQGLPILPAGTPLAVGNSLLVQSRAGVMAINFESGKRMWIEGRLANSAITDSGPNEFEERGTHPLDGLFCDSTSSTLSSDGELVFVVEQDVLQTSRERSRQTGRSRDVENNNRLVAYDITQEGQLRWQLPRENESPESRWFLGSPLPLGNELYVLVEERQQIRLDVLSSGTGDTLWSQPLAEIDVEYDINNRNDRKQLGLSPAFAEGTLVCPTGAGAAIAVDLAARTLRWAYRFNV
;
A
#
# COMPACT_ATOMS: atom_id res chain seq x y z
N MET A 1 -17.66 30.14 -75.23
CA MET A 1 -16.47 30.72 -75.89
C MET A 1 -15.29 30.29 -75.05
N LYS A 2 -14.61 29.21 -75.46
CA LYS A 2 -13.41 29.21 -76.34
C LYS A 2 -12.17 29.52 -75.50
N ASP A 3 -11.05 28.82 -75.51
CA ASP A 3 -10.45 27.65 -76.18
C ASP A 3 -9.21 27.34 -75.29
N VAL A 4 -8.78 26.11 -74.95
CA VAL A 4 -8.20 25.06 -75.82
C VAL A 4 -6.96 25.62 -76.54
N ASP A 5 -5.71 25.33 -76.16
CA ASP A 5 -4.83 24.17 -76.45
C ASP A 5 -3.38 24.76 -76.36
N GLY A 6 -2.26 24.06 -76.12
CA GLY A 6 -1.79 22.74 -76.51
C GLY A 6 -0.33 22.85 -76.98
N ILE A 7 0.29 21.71 -77.33
CA ILE A 7 1.63 21.48 -77.97
C ILE A 7 2.76 21.22 -76.94
N ILE A 8 3.20 19.98 -76.62
CA ILE A 8 3.74 18.81 -77.38
C ILE A 8 5.11 19.04 -78.02
N VAL A 9 6.16 18.35 -77.53
CA VAL A 9 7.28 17.78 -78.32
C VAL A 9 7.84 16.50 -77.65
N THR A 10 7.51 15.35 -78.26
CA THR A 10 8.28 14.09 -78.59
C THR A 10 9.57 13.70 -77.84
N SER A 11 10.05 12.44 -77.73
CA SER A 11 9.68 11.04 -78.04
C SER A 11 10.94 10.16 -77.86
N GLN A 12 10.78 8.82 -77.80
CA GLN A 12 11.75 7.68 -77.85
C GLN A 12 12.16 7.10 -76.48
N LYS A 13 12.11 5.78 -76.21
CA LYS A 13 11.84 4.58 -77.03
C LYS A 13 11.50 3.38 -76.12
N LYS A 14 10.52 2.57 -76.57
CA LYS A 14 10.27 1.12 -76.41
C LYS A 14 11.20 0.27 -75.51
N THR A 15 10.59 -0.57 -74.68
CA THR A 15 10.53 -2.04 -74.87
C THR A 15 9.36 -2.67 -74.11
N GLU A 16 8.49 -3.34 -74.86
CA GLU A 16 7.45 -4.24 -74.37
C GLU A 16 8.07 -5.57 -73.90
N THR A 17 7.63 -6.10 -72.76
CA THR A 17 7.60 -7.56 -72.53
C THR A 17 6.26 -7.95 -71.93
N ALA A 18 5.44 -8.57 -72.78
CA ALA A 18 4.19 -9.20 -72.39
C ALA A 18 4.48 -10.47 -71.58
N ARG A 19 4.06 -10.52 -70.31
CA ARG A 19 3.92 -11.77 -69.55
C ARG A 19 2.44 -12.09 -69.36
N ARG A 20 1.99 -13.10 -70.11
CA ARG A 20 0.66 -13.72 -70.03
C ARG A 20 0.36 -14.15 -68.58
N ARG A 21 -0.73 -13.64 -67.99
CA ARG A 21 -1.33 -14.21 -66.77
C ARG A 21 -2.05 -15.52 -67.13
N PRO A 22 -1.89 -16.62 -66.38
CA PRO A 22 -2.66 -17.82 -66.61
C PRO A 22 -4.11 -17.57 -66.18
N ARG A 23 -5.07 -17.94 -67.02
CA ARG A 23 -6.50 -18.01 -66.65
C ARG A 23 -6.67 -19.15 -65.65
N ILE A 24 -6.66 -18.82 -64.36
CA ILE A 24 -7.07 -19.76 -63.31
C ILE A 24 -8.59 -19.91 -63.44
N SER A 25 -9.04 -21.14 -63.69
CA SER A 25 -10.45 -21.46 -63.88
C SER A 25 -11.27 -21.06 -62.65
N ALA A 26 -12.48 -20.52 -62.86
CA ALA A 26 -13.38 -20.08 -61.78
C ALA A 26 -13.66 -21.17 -60.74
N ARG A 27 -13.51 -22.46 -61.10
CA ARG A 27 -13.66 -23.60 -60.19
C ARG A 27 -12.54 -23.68 -59.13
N LEU A 28 -11.32 -23.28 -59.45
CA LEU A 28 -10.20 -23.22 -58.50
C LEU A 28 -10.33 -22.05 -57.52
N CYS A 29 -10.90 -20.93 -57.96
CA CYS A 29 -11.16 -19.78 -57.10
C CYS A 29 -12.27 -20.09 -56.09
N CYS A 30 -13.34 -20.79 -56.51
CA CYS A 30 -14.40 -21.24 -55.61
C CYS A 30 -13.89 -22.25 -54.56
N ILE A 31 -13.03 -23.20 -54.95
CA ILE A 31 -12.45 -24.17 -54.01
C ILE A 31 -11.52 -23.47 -53.00
N ALA A 32 -10.74 -22.48 -53.44
CA ALA A 32 -9.91 -21.67 -52.54
C ALA A 32 -10.76 -20.81 -51.58
N THR A 33 -11.88 -20.24 -52.02
CA THR A 33 -12.79 -19.50 -51.13
C THR A 33 -13.54 -20.41 -50.15
N PHE A 34 -13.90 -21.63 -50.55
CA PHE A 34 -14.50 -22.61 -49.64
C PHE A 34 -13.47 -23.18 -48.65
N ALA A 35 -12.22 -23.35 -49.05
CA ALA A 35 -11.13 -23.74 -48.15
C ALA A 35 -10.76 -22.61 -47.17
N LEU A 36 -10.78 -21.35 -47.63
CA LEU A 36 -10.56 -20.18 -46.77
C LEU A 36 -11.72 -19.97 -45.78
N CYS A 37 -12.98 -20.18 -46.21
CA CYS A 37 -14.14 -20.17 -45.32
C CYS A 37 -14.14 -21.37 -44.36
N GLY A 38 -13.68 -22.54 -44.81
CA GLY A 38 -13.49 -23.72 -43.97
C GLY A 38 -12.45 -23.50 -42.88
N LEU A 39 -11.33 -22.84 -43.20
CA LEU A 39 -10.31 -22.43 -42.21
C LEU A 39 -10.81 -21.34 -41.26
N LEU A 40 -11.65 -20.41 -41.72
CA LEU A 40 -12.29 -19.40 -40.87
C LEU A 40 -13.31 -20.01 -39.89
N VAL A 41 -14.09 -21.02 -40.34
CA VAL A 41 -15.02 -21.75 -39.48
C VAL A 41 -14.30 -22.72 -38.52
N LEU A 42 -13.13 -23.25 -38.91
CA LEU A 42 -12.27 -24.04 -38.01
C LEU A 42 -11.54 -23.16 -36.97
N GLY A 43 -11.16 -21.93 -37.34
CA GLY A 43 -10.54 -20.96 -36.45
C GLY A 43 -11.47 -20.39 -35.38
N ILE A 44 -12.78 -20.32 -35.65
CA ILE A 44 -13.80 -19.89 -34.68
C ILE A 44 -14.12 -20.98 -33.64
N ARG A 45 -13.63 -22.22 -33.82
CA ARG A 45 -13.82 -23.35 -32.88
C ARG A 45 -12.64 -23.66 -31.97
N ILE A 46 -11.63 -22.78 -31.91
CA ILE A 46 -10.49 -22.94 -30.98
C ILE A 46 -10.71 -22.02 -29.75
N PRO A 47 -11.07 -22.56 -28.58
CA PRO A 47 -11.38 -21.76 -27.38
C PRO A 47 -10.15 -21.19 -26.66
N HIS A 48 -8.97 -21.19 -27.29
CA HIS A 48 -7.71 -20.76 -26.65
C HIS A 48 -7.42 -19.25 -26.74
N ILE A 49 -8.01 -18.53 -27.70
CA ILE A 49 -7.76 -17.08 -27.84
C ILE A 49 -8.50 -16.27 -26.75
N THR A 50 -9.71 -16.69 -26.39
CA THR A 50 -10.48 -16.09 -25.27
C THR A 50 -9.83 -16.39 -23.92
N HIS A 51 -9.18 -17.55 -23.77
CA HIS A 51 -8.44 -17.90 -22.56
C HIS A 51 -7.17 -17.06 -22.38
N SER A 52 -6.46 -16.73 -23.47
CA SER A 52 -5.27 -15.88 -23.42
C SER A 52 -5.62 -14.42 -23.09
N LEU A 53 -6.74 -13.90 -23.60
CA LEU A 53 -7.25 -12.58 -23.20
C LEU A 53 -7.78 -12.57 -21.76
N ARG A 54 -8.46 -13.64 -21.33
CA ARG A 54 -8.93 -13.78 -19.94
C ARG A 54 -7.78 -13.72 -18.95
N ASN A 55 -6.68 -14.42 -19.22
CA ASN A 55 -5.49 -14.40 -18.36
C ASN A 55 -4.67 -13.11 -18.45
N ALA A 56 -4.74 -12.38 -19.58
CA ALA A 56 -4.04 -11.10 -19.74
C ALA A 56 -4.73 -9.94 -18.99
N PHE A 57 -6.06 -10.00 -18.83
CA PHE A 57 -6.82 -8.95 -18.16
C PHE A 57 -7.15 -9.25 -16.69
N PHE A 58 -7.30 -10.53 -16.32
CA PHE A 58 -7.62 -10.93 -14.95
C PHE A 58 -7.07 -12.33 -14.64
N PRO A 59 -5.97 -12.48 -13.87
CA PRO A 59 -5.71 -13.74 -13.21
C PRO A 59 -6.79 -13.92 -12.13
N LEU A 60 -7.82 -14.70 -12.46
CA LEU A 60 -8.76 -15.21 -11.47
C LEU A 60 -7.98 -16.12 -10.53
N VAL A 61 -7.58 -15.62 -9.37
CA VAL A 61 -7.19 -16.45 -8.22
C VAL A 61 -8.43 -17.25 -7.84
N ARG A 62 -8.56 -18.45 -8.42
CA ARG A 62 -9.43 -19.48 -7.86
C ARG A 62 -8.68 -20.07 -6.67
N ALA A 63 -9.28 -19.95 -5.49
CA ALA A 63 -9.06 -20.96 -4.47
C ALA A 63 -9.67 -22.26 -5.02
N ASP A 64 -8.86 -23.09 -5.69
CA ASP A 64 -9.29 -24.43 -6.06
C ASP A 64 -9.34 -25.26 -4.77
N ASP A 65 -10.55 -25.75 -4.48
CA ASP A 65 -10.79 -26.75 -3.44
C ASP A 65 -10.02 -28.03 -3.77
N SER A 66 -9.13 -28.39 -2.84
CA SER A 66 -8.60 -29.73 -2.54
C SER A 66 -8.71 -30.81 -3.63
N SER A 67 -7.58 -31.17 -4.21
CA SER A 67 -7.30 -32.55 -4.61
C SER A 67 -5.97 -32.99 -4.02
N GLU A 68 -6.01 -34.03 -3.21
CA GLU A 68 -4.87 -34.69 -2.57
C GLU A 68 -3.75 -34.99 -3.58
N ALA A 69 -2.62 -34.30 -3.44
CA ALA A 69 -1.35 -34.72 -4.00
C ALA A 69 -0.27 -34.55 -2.92
N VAL A 70 0.49 -35.61 -2.71
CA VAL A 70 1.60 -35.77 -1.75
C VAL A 70 2.62 -34.61 -1.89
N PRO A 71 3.21 -34.09 -0.80
CA PRO A 71 4.03 -32.89 -0.84
C PRO A 71 5.44 -33.21 -1.33
N GLU A 72 5.68 -33.05 -2.64
CA GLU A 72 6.98 -32.55 -3.08
C GLU A 72 6.92 -31.03 -3.01
N GLU A 73 7.66 -30.43 -2.07
CA GLU A 73 7.90 -29.00 -1.97
C GLU A 73 8.60 -28.51 -3.26
N LEU A 74 7.82 -28.23 -4.29
CA LEU A 74 8.23 -27.33 -5.35
C LEU A 74 8.36 -25.94 -4.71
N VAL A 75 9.59 -25.55 -4.38
CA VAL A 75 9.93 -24.16 -4.04
C VAL A 75 9.66 -23.32 -5.29
N VAL A 76 8.42 -22.84 -5.43
CA VAL A 76 8.02 -21.97 -6.53
C VAL A 76 8.60 -20.59 -6.25
N SER A 77 9.69 -20.23 -6.93
CA SER A 77 10.18 -18.85 -6.91
C SER A 77 9.30 -18.00 -7.83
N ASN A 78 8.28 -17.36 -7.27
CA ASN A 78 7.40 -16.39 -7.96
C ASN A 78 8.12 -15.07 -8.35
N GLY A 79 9.43 -15.11 -8.60
CA GLY A 79 10.26 -13.94 -8.91
C GLY A 79 10.27 -12.87 -7.83
N VAL A 80 9.89 -13.21 -6.59
CA VAL A 80 9.88 -12.31 -5.44
C VAL A 80 10.74 -12.88 -4.32
N TYR A 81 11.69 -12.06 -3.88
CA TYR A 81 12.64 -12.35 -2.82
C TYR A 81 12.41 -11.40 -1.65
N LEU A 82 12.46 -11.95 -0.44
CA LEU A 82 12.37 -11.15 0.77
C LEU A 82 13.72 -10.45 1.02
N PRO A 83 13.73 -9.21 1.52
CA PRO A 83 14.94 -8.45 1.76
C PRO A 83 15.81 -9.21 2.77
N SER A 84 16.96 -9.69 2.30
CA SER A 84 17.93 -10.45 3.09
C SER A 84 19.33 -10.00 2.72
N GLU A 85 20.17 -9.78 3.72
CA GLU A 85 21.56 -9.38 3.54
C GLU A 85 22.50 -10.41 4.15
N ARG A 86 23.30 -11.08 3.32
CA ARG A 86 24.31 -12.06 3.78
C ARG A 86 25.29 -11.48 4.81
N LEU A 87 25.55 -10.17 4.75
CA LEU A 87 26.40 -9.50 5.74
C LEU A 87 25.72 -9.50 7.12
N ARG A 88 24.42 -9.22 7.19
CA ARG A 88 23.64 -9.16 8.43
C ARG A 88 23.49 -10.54 9.07
N GLU A 89 23.29 -11.57 8.26
CA GLU A 89 23.29 -12.96 8.71
C GLU A 89 24.63 -13.33 9.35
N ARG A 90 25.75 -13.04 8.67
CA ARG A 90 27.09 -13.29 9.22
C ARG A 90 27.36 -12.50 10.50
N GLN A 91 26.91 -11.25 10.59
CA GLN A 91 27.02 -10.44 11.80
C GLN A 91 26.22 -11.06 12.96
N PHE A 92 25.01 -11.56 12.68
CA PHE A 92 24.18 -12.23 13.67
C PHE A 92 24.82 -13.52 14.19
N ASP A 93 25.31 -14.38 13.29
CA ASP A 93 26.03 -15.61 13.63
C ASP A 93 27.30 -15.33 14.43
N GLN A 94 28.04 -14.29 14.04
CA GLN A 94 29.23 -13.84 14.76
C GLN A 94 28.88 -13.38 16.18
N ALA A 95 27.79 -12.63 16.36
CA ALA A 95 27.33 -12.21 17.68
C ALA A 95 26.99 -13.42 18.57
N GLN A 96 26.29 -14.42 18.02
CA GLN A 96 26.00 -15.66 18.75
C GLN A 96 27.27 -16.41 19.17
N ARG A 97 28.27 -16.52 18.28
CA ARG A 97 29.57 -17.15 18.60
C ARG A 97 30.33 -16.38 19.67
N LEU A 98 30.29 -15.04 19.67
CA LEU A 98 30.92 -14.22 20.71
C LEU A 98 30.24 -14.42 22.06
N ILE A 99 28.91 -14.54 22.11
CA ILE A 99 28.16 -14.86 23.33
C ILE A 99 28.58 -16.23 23.86
N ALA A 100 28.60 -17.26 22.99
CA ALA A 100 29.00 -18.62 23.36
C ALA A 100 30.46 -18.68 23.85
N GLY A 101 31.36 -17.89 23.25
CA GLY A 101 32.75 -17.76 23.66
C GLY A 101 32.99 -16.86 24.88
N GLY A 102 31.94 -16.33 25.52
CA GLY A 102 32.05 -15.47 26.71
C GLY A 102 32.54 -14.04 26.45
N ARG A 103 32.74 -13.64 25.19
CA ARG A 103 33.18 -12.29 24.78
C ARG A 103 32.01 -11.32 24.74
N MET A 104 31.42 -11.09 25.91
CA MET A 104 30.16 -10.35 26.05
C MET A 104 30.22 -8.91 25.54
N ALA A 105 31.33 -8.19 25.81
CA ALA A 105 31.46 -6.79 25.42
C ALA A 105 31.49 -6.58 23.89
N ASP A 106 32.14 -7.50 23.16
CA ASP A 106 32.20 -7.45 21.70
C ASP A 106 30.86 -7.85 21.09
N ALA A 107 30.19 -8.87 21.67
CA ALA A 107 28.86 -9.29 21.26
C ALA A 107 27.84 -8.15 21.38
N THR A 108 27.79 -7.47 22.53
CA THR A 108 26.82 -6.38 22.76
C THR A 108 27.07 -5.17 21.86
N ALA A 109 28.33 -4.88 21.52
CA ALA A 109 28.68 -3.84 20.56
C ALA A 109 28.19 -4.18 19.14
N LEU A 110 28.40 -5.41 18.69
CA LEU A 110 27.94 -5.88 17.38
C LEU A 110 26.41 -5.87 17.27
N LEU A 111 25.70 -6.26 18.33
CA LEU A 111 24.24 -6.22 18.38
C LEU A 111 23.69 -4.78 18.33
N ASP A 112 24.33 -3.80 18.99
CA ASP A 112 23.94 -2.38 18.87
C ASP A 112 24.20 -1.82 17.47
N GLU A 113 25.28 -2.22 16.81
CA GLU A 113 25.56 -1.87 15.42
C GLU A 113 24.43 -2.34 14.49
N MET A 114 23.95 -3.57 14.67
CA MET A 114 22.83 -4.12 13.91
C MET A 114 21.53 -3.34 14.16
N LEU A 115 21.24 -2.96 15.41
CA LEU A 115 20.06 -2.14 15.75
C LEU A 115 20.14 -0.70 15.25
N THR A 116 21.34 -0.22 14.90
CA THR A 116 21.56 1.13 14.35
C THR A 116 21.18 1.23 12.88
N ALA A 117 21.09 0.10 12.17
CA ALA A 117 20.68 0.09 10.77
C ALA A 117 19.29 0.74 10.61
N GLU A 118 19.12 1.63 9.63
CA GLU A 118 17.83 2.29 9.38
C GLU A 118 16.78 1.27 8.92
N GLN A 119 17.15 0.43 7.94
CA GLN A 119 16.31 -0.59 7.37
C GLN A 119 16.39 -1.90 8.16
N ASP A 120 15.27 -2.61 8.22
CA ASP A 120 15.19 -3.96 8.75
C ASP A 120 15.26 -4.99 7.61
N VAL A 121 15.74 -6.19 7.90
CA VAL A 121 15.83 -7.29 6.93
C VAL A 121 15.33 -8.57 7.57
N PHE A 122 14.92 -9.53 6.76
CA PHE A 122 14.65 -10.87 7.25
C PHE A 122 15.98 -11.63 7.38
N LEU A 123 16.13 -12.37 8.47
CA LEU A 123 17.20 -13.37 8.62
C LEU A 123 16.63 -14.75 8.28
N GLU A 124 17.44 -15.61 7.66
CA GLU A 124 17.09 -17.02 7.47
C GLU A 124 16.91 -17.72 8.82
N GLY A 125 15.85 -18.53 8.94
CA GLY A 125 15.53 -19.31 10.13
C GLY A 125 15.95 -20.77 9.96
N ASP A 126 16.19 -21.45 11.08
CA ASP A 126 16.69 -22.84 11.16
C ASP A 126 15.65 -23.93 10.81
N SER A 127 14.44 -23.55 10.38
CA SER A 127 13.32 -24.48 10.18
C SER A 127 12.62 -24.29 8.84
N GLY A 128 12.44 -25.39 8.10
CA GLY A 128 11.96 -25.49 6.72
C GLY A 128 10.54 -24.98 6.40
N SER A 129 9.94 -24.10 7.21
CA SER A 129 8.80 -23.30 6.76
C SER A 129 9.32 -21.99 6.16
N GLU A 130 9.56 -21.97 4.85
CA GLU A 130 9.93 -20.75 4.11
C GLU A 130 8.87 -19.63 4.21
N GLN A 131 7.69 -19.95 4.75
CA GLN A 131 6.50 -19.09 4.78
C GLN A 131 6.47 -18.05 5.91
N THR A 132 7.42 -18.05 6.86
CA THR A 132 7.47 -17.03 7.91
C THR A 132 8.91 -16.72 8.32
N ARG A 133 9.56 -15.78 7.63
CA ARG A 133 10.86 -15.25 8.04
C ARG A 133 10.72 -14.23 9.18
N ARG A 134 11.71 -14.15 10.07
CA ARG A 134 11.73 -13.22 11.22
C ARG A 134 12.66 -12.04 10.97
N SER A 135 12.28 -10.88 11.49
CA SER A 135 13.06 -9.64 11.43
C SER A 135 14.39 -9.75 12.17
N MET A 136 15.45 -9.22 11.58
CA MET A 136 16.76 -9.04 12.21
C MET A 136 16.64 -8.24 13.50
N LYS A 137 16.01 -7.05 13.48
CA LYS A 137 15.89 -6.20 14.66
C LYS A 137 15.10 -6.86 15.79
N THR A 138 14.06 -7.62 15.44
CA THR A 138 13.28 -8.39 16.40
C THR A 138 14.13 -9.48 17.05
N LEU A 139 14.86 -10.27 16.24
CA LEU A 139 15.74 -11.33 16.72
C LEU A 139 16.89 -10.79 17.60
N VAL A 140 17.52 -9.68 17.19
CA VAL A 140 18.58 -9.03 17.97
C VAL A 140 18.05 -8.52 19.31
N THR A 141 16.87 -7.89 19.31
CA THR A 141 16.24 -7.41 20.55
C THR A 141 15.91 -8.59 21.48
N GLU A 142 15.36 -9.69 20.97
CA GLU A 142 15.12 -10.90 21.76
C GLU A 142 16.40 -11.52 22.31
N LEU A 143 17.46 -11.56 21.49
CA LEU A 143 18.77 -12.10 21.89
C LEU A 143 19.38 -11.29 23.03
N ILE A 144 19.33 -9.95 22.95
CA ILE A 144 19.79 -9.07 24.04
C ILE A 144 19.00 -9.36 25.34
N GLY A 145 17.68 -9.52 25.24
CA GLY A 145 16.83 -9.81 26.39
C GLY A 145 17.13 -11.17 27.05
N LYS A 146 17.71 -12.12 26.31
CA LYS A 146 18.07 -13.47 26.78
C LYS A 146 19.57 -13.61 27.13
N LEU A 147 20.35 -12.52 27.13
CA LEU A 147 21.77 -12.58 27.46
C LEU A 147 22.00 -13.16 28.87
N PRO A 148 23.07 -13.95 29.08
CA PRO A 148 23.50 -14.33 30.42
C PRO A 148 23.78 -13.10 31.31
N GLU A 149 23.87 -13.29 32.62
CA GLU A 149 24.09 -12.19 33.57
C GLU A 149 25.32 -11.34 33.24
N ALA A 150 26.42 -11.99 32.81
CA ALA A 150 27.63 -11.28 32.37
C ALA A 150 27.39 -10.41 31.12
N GLY A 151 26.60 -10.91 30.16
CA GLY A 151 26.20 -10.16 28.96
C GLY A 151 25.27 -8.99 29.28
N SER A 152 24.32 -9.22 30.17
CA SER A 152 23.39 -8.20 30.67
C SER A 152 24.15 -7.05 31.34
N LYS A 153 25.11 -7.36 32.22
CA LYS A 153 25.97 -6.36 32.87
C LYS A 153 26.81 -5.59 31.85
N ALA A 154 27.42 -6.29 30.88
CA ALA A 154 28.20 -5.65 29.82
C ALA A 154 27.34 -4.68 28.98
N TYR A 155 26.14 -5.10 28.59
CA TYR A 155 25.18 -4.27 27.86
C TYR A 155 24.81 -3.00 28.65
N GLN A 156 24.45 -3.15 29.93
CA GLN A 156 24.11 -1.99 30.78
C GLN A 156 25.30 -1.03 30.94
N LEU A 157 26.51 -1.55 31.15
CA LEU A 157 27.72 -0.73 31.29
C LEU A 157 28.02 0.08 30.02
N GLN A 158 27.82 -0.51 28.84
CA GLN A 158 28.10 0.16 27.56
C GLN A 158 27.05 1.22 27.19
N PHE A 159 25.76 0.93 27.42
CA PHE A 159 24.69 1.71 26.78
C PHE A 159 23.84 2.56 27.73
N ARG A 160 23.81 2.28 29.05
CA ARG A 160 22.93 2.99 29.99
C ARG A 160 23.10 4.51 29.95
N THR A 161 24.34 4.99 30.04
CA THR A 161 24.64 6.44 30.05
C THR A 161 24.29 7.10 28.72
N ARG A 162 24.52 6.41 27.60
CA ARG A 162 24.19 6.92 26.26
C ARG A 162 22.68 7.03 26.07
N ALA A 163 21.94 5.99 26.46
CA ALA A 163 20.49 5.97 26.37
C ALA A 163 19.81 7.02 27.27
N ASP A 164 20.30 7.20 28.51
CA ASP A 164 19.79 8.23 29.42
C ASP A 164 20.05 9.65 28.89
N ARG A 165 21.26 9.91 28.36
CA ARG A 165 21.57 11.19 27.72
C ARG A 165 20.67 11.45 26.51
N ALA A 166 20.51 10.47 25.63
CA ALA A 166 19.66 10.60 24.44
C ALA A 166 18.19 10.85 24.80
N LEU A 167 17.66 10.15 25.81
CA LEU A 167 16.30 10.37 26.29
C LEU A 167 16.13 11.77 26.88
N ARG A 168 17.07 12.25 27.71
CA ARG A 168 16.99 13.60 28.27
C ARG A 168 17.00 14.67 27.20
N THR A 169 17.87 14.54 26.19
CA THR A 169 17.89 15.44 25.04
C THR A 169 16.55 15.43 24.30
N ALA A 170 16.04 14.24 23.96
CA ALA A 170 14.76 14.09 23.27
C ALA A 170 13.59 14.71 24.06
N LEU A 171 13.58 14.56 25.39
CA LEU A 171 12.58 15.18 26.27
C LEU A 171 12.71 16.71 26.30
N SER A 172 13.93 17.24 26.38
CA SER A 172 14.16 18.70 26.41
C SER A 172 13.79 19.38 25.10
N GLU A 173 13.91 18.68 23.98
CA GLU A 173 13.56 19.17 22.65
C GLU A 173 12.09 18.88 22.30
N ASN A 174 11.36 18.16 23.16
CA ASN A 174 10.03 17.62 22.87
C ASN A 174 9.99 16.84 21.54
N ASN A 175 11.08 16.13 21.23
CA ASN A 175 11.24 15.39 19.98
C ASN A 175 10.71 13.96 20.13
N ASN A 176 9.49 13.78 19.63
CA ASN A 176 8.75 12.53 19.73
C ASN A 176 9.43 11.36 19.04
N GLU A 177 9.99 11.59 17.85
CA GLU A 177 10.67 10.56 17.09
C GLU A 177 11.97 10.13 17.79
N ALA A 178 12.70 11.07 18.38
CA ALA A 178 13.91 10.75 19.15
C ALA A 178 13.61 9.91 20.41
N ILE A 179 12.46 10.15 21.09
CA ILE A 179 12.03 9.29 22.21
C ILE A 179 11.81 7.86 21.72
N ILE A 180 11.10 7.69 20.61
CA ILE A 180 10.83 6.37 20.03
C ILE A 180 12.14 5.69 19.56
N ALA A 181 13.07 6.45 18.98
CA ALA A 181 14.37 5.94 18.56
C ALA A 181 15.17 5.35 19.74
N VAL A 182 15.12 5.98 20.92
CA VAL A 182 15.72 5.42 22.15
C VAL A 182 15.05 4.10 22.54
N ALA A 183 13.72 4.03 22.47
CA ALA A 183 12.97 2.81 22.77
C ALA A 183 13.27 1.66 21.80
N ARG A 184 13.53 1.96 20.52
CA ARG A 184 13.87 0.98 19.49
C ARG A 184 15.30 0.45 19.62
N ARG A 185 16.29 1.34 19.83
CA ARG A 185 17.71 0.97 19.84
C ARG A 185 18.19 0.40 21.18
N TRP A 186 17.82 1.03 22.29
CA TRP A 186 18.31 0.65 23.63
C TRP A 186 17.20 0.12 24.52
N PHE A 187 16.28 -0.67 23.95
CA PHE A 187 15.06 -1.13 24.61
C PHE A 187 15.28 -1.69 26.01
N HIS A 188 16.31 -2.54 26.18
CA HIS A 188 16.61 -3.23 27.44
C HIS A 188 17.31 -2.34 28.49
N THR A 189 17.55 -1.06 28.23
CA THR A 189 18.02 -0.11 29.24
C THR A 189 16.85 0.48 30.02
N GLU A 190 17.11 1.05 31.21
CA GLU A 190 16.11 1.81 31.98
C GLU A 190 15.49 2.95 31.13
N ALA A 191 16.32 3.68 30.40
CA ALA A 191 15.88 4.74 29.50
C ALA A 191 15.05 4.19 28.33
N GLY A 192 15.43 3.05 27.75
CA GLY A 192 14.66 2.39 26.68
C GLY A 192 13.24 2.01 27.11
N HIS A 193 13.09 1.38 28.27
CA HIS A 193 11.77 1.06 28.81
C HIS A 193 10.95 2.31 29.13
N ARG A 194 11.56 3.35 29.71
CA ARG A 194 10.88 4.64 29.94
C ARG A 194 10.39 5.25 28.64
N SER A 195 11.24 5.28 27.60
CA SER A 195 10.86 5.75 26.27
C SER A 195 9.72 4.95 25.66
N ALA A 196 9.71 3.63 25.82
CA ALA A 196 8.63 2.77 25.35
C ALA A 196 7.29 3.07 26.08
N ILE A 197 7.33 3.30 27.39
CA ILE A 197 6.14 3.72 28.17
C ILE A 197 5.63 5.09 27.70
N LEU A 198 6.52 6.06 27.51
CA LEU A 198 6.16 7.39 26.99
C LEU A 198 5.55 7.31 25.58
N THR A 199 6.10 6.41 24.75
CA THR A 199 5.56 6.14 23.40
C THR A 199 4.15 5.56 23.49
N ALA A 200 3.94 4.56 24.35
CA ALA A 200 2.62 3.97 24.55
C ALA A 200 1.60 4.98 25.10
N ALA A 201 2.01 5.87 26.01
CA ALA A 201 1.16 6.93 26.54
C ALA A 201 0.63 7.84 25.41
N ARG A 202 1.54 8.28 24.52
CA ARG A 202 1.16 9.11 23.38
C ARG A 202 0.27 8.39 22.38
N LEU A 203 0.52 7.10 22.14
CA LEU A 203 -0.34 6.29 21.28
C LEU A 203 -1.75 6.16 21.86
N LEU A 204 -1.90 6.09 23.19
CA LEU A 204 -3.23 6.14 23.82
C LEU A 204 -3.88 7.51 23.65
N GLU A 205 -3.13 8.61 23.82
CA GLU A 205 -3.62 9.98 23.61
C GLU A 205 -4.08 10.22 22.16
N SER A 206 -3.43 9.58 21.17
CA SER A 206 -3.80 9.67 19.76
C SER A 206 -4.87 8.66 19.30
N GLY A 207 -5.47 7.91 20.24
CA GLY A 207 -6.54 6.95 19.94
C GLY A 207 -6.05 5.65 19.27
N GLN A 208 -4.79 5.26 19.49
CA GLN A 208 -4.17 4.04 18.95
C GLN A 208 -3.85 3.01 20.05
N PRO A 209 -4.86 2.44 20.71
CA PRO A 209 -4.65 1.63 21.91
C PRO A 209 -3.96 0.28 21.66
N LEU A 210 -4.11 -0.31 20.47
CA LEU A 210 -3.43 -1.56 20.08
C LEU A 210 -1.92 -1.36 19.88
N ALA A 211 -1.53 -0.25 19.24
CA ALA A 211 -0.11 0.08 19.08
C ALA A 211 0.54 0.39 20.44
N ALA A 212 -0.20 1.04 21.35
CA ALA A 212 0.23 1.24 22.72
C ALA A 212 0.41 -0.08 23.47
N GLU A 213 -0.56 -1.00 23.35
CA GLU A 213 -0.47 -2.34 23.94
C GLU A 213 0.76 -3.10 23.44
N ALA A 214 1.04 -3.09 22.14
CA ALA A 214 2.19 -3.79 21.57
C ALA A 214 3.52 -3.38 22.24
N TRP A 215 3.73 -2.08 22.52
CA TRP A 215 4.88 -1.60 23.27
C TRP A 215 4.88 -2.10 24.71
N LEU A 216 3.74 -2.04 25.39
CA LEU A 216 3.62 -2.43 26.79
C LEU A 216 3.76 -3.94 26.99
N GLU A 217 3.22 -4.75 26.07
CA GLU A 217 3.37 -6.20 26.06
C GLU A 217 4.82 -6.61 25.81
N ARG A 218 5.52 -5.90 24.91
CA ARG A 218 6.96 -6.12 24.68
C ARG A 218 7.80 -5.92 25.94
N ILE A 219 7.42 -4.96 26.79
CA ILE A 219 8.07 -4.76 28.10
C ILE A 219 7.72 -5.93 29.03
N ALA A 220 6.44 -6.27 29.15
CA ALA A 220 5.96 -7.30 30.07
C ALA A 220 6.49 -8.71 29.78
N THR A 221 6.78 -9.00 28.51
CA THR A 221 7.33 -10.28 28.05
C THR A 221 8.86 -10.30 28.01
N SER A 222 9.51 -9.15 28.25
CA SER A 222 10.98 -9.07 28.22
C SER A 222 11.60 -9.80 29.42
N PRO A 223 12.53 -10.75 29.20
CA PRO A 223 13.25 -11.41 30.29
C PRO A 223 14.16 -10.43 31.07
N MET A 224 14.61 -9.35 30.41
CA MET A 224 15.45 -8.33 31.01
C MET A 224 14.64 -7.06 31.29
N THR A 225 13.94 -7.02 32.42
CA THR A 225 13.19 -5.82 32.84
C THR A 225 14.05 -4.93 33.74
N ASN A 226 14.34 -3.70 33.27
CA ASN A 226 15.11 -2.68 34.01
C ASN A 226 14.23 -1.49 34.43
N LEU A 227 12.94 -1.75 34.70
CA LEU A 227 12.01 -0.74 35.18
C LEU A 227 12.19 -0.54 36.70
N PRO A 228 12.38 0.70 37.18
CA PRO A 228 12.35 1.00 38.60
C PRO A 228 11.01 0.60 39.22
N ASP A 229 11.04 0.10 40.46
CA ASP A 229 9.84 -0.31 41.21
C ASP A 229 8.79 0.82 41.31
N THR A 230 9.24 2.07 41.33
CA THR A 230 8.38 3.26 41.36
C THR A 230 7.53 3.44 40.10
N LEU A 231 7.95 2.88 38.95
CA LEU A 231 7.22 2.97 37.69
C LEU A 231 6.32 1.76 37.40
N LEU A 232 6.48 0.65 38.13
CA LEU A 232 5.66 -0.55 37.94
C LEU A 232 4.15 -0.28 38.09
N PRO A 233 3.69 0.49 39.09
CA PRO A 233 2.27 0.82 39.21
C PRO A 233 1.72 1.58 38.00
N THR A 234 2.47 2.58 37.51
CA THR A 234 2.09 3.37 36.32
C THR A 234 2.06 2.51 35.07
N PHE A 235 3.06 1.64 34.89
CA PHE A 235 3.12 0.71 33.77
C PHE A 235 1.90 -0.23 33.73
N LYS A 236 1.55 -0.84 34.87
CA LYS A 236 0.37 -1.71 34.99
C LYS A 236 -0.95 -0.96 34.74
N LEU A 237 -1.06 0.28 35.22
CA LEU A 237 -2.21 1.14 34.91
C LEU A 237 -2.33 1.42 33.41
N MET A 238 -1.21 1.72 32.74
CA MET A 238 -1.21 1.94 31.29
C MET A 238 -1.61 0.67 30.53
N GLN A 239 -1.17 -0.51 30.97
CA GLN A 239 -1.63 -1.78 30.38
C GLN A 239 -3.13 -1.98 30.55
N ALA A 240 -3.68 -1.66 31.73
CA ALA A 240 -5.12 -1.75 31.99
C ALA A 240 -5.90 -0.73 31.14
N ALA A 241 -5.40 0.50 31.02
CA ALA A 241 -5.97 1.55 30.19
C ALA A 241 -6.00 1.15 28.71
N ALA A 242 -4.88 0.63 28.18
CA ALA A 242 -4.81 0.12 26.82
C ALA A 242 -5.80 -1.02 26.59
N ALA A 243 -5.86 -2.00 27.50
CA ALA A 243 -6.82 -3.12 27.40
C ALA A 243 -8.28 -2.66 27.37
N ILE A 244 -8.65 -1.67 28.19
CA ILE A 244 -10.00 -1.08 28.21
C ILE A 244 -10.28 -0.29 26.92
N ALA A 245 -9.29 0.45 26.43
CA ALA A 245 -9.43 1.22 25.19
C ALA A 245 -9.57 0.33 23.95
N ILE A 246 -8.98 -0.87 23.97
CA ILE A 246 -9.14 -1.88 22.92
C ILE A 246 -10.55 -2.47 22.95
N ASP A 247 -11.02 -2.92 24.11
CA ASP A 247 -12.33 -3.52 24.29
C ASP A 247 -12.94 -3.11 25.64
N PRO A 248 -13.84 -2.10 25.65
CA PRO A 248 -14.49 -1.63 26.87
C PRO A 248 -15.34 -2.70 27.59
N HIS A 249 -15.75 -3.75 26.87
CA HIS A 249 -16.59 -4.82 27.41
C HIS A 249 -15.77 -5.96 28.02
N LYS A 250 -14.52 -6.18 27.57
CA LYS A 250 -13.64 -7.26 28.03
C LYS A 250 -12.73 -6.82 29.19
N LYS A 251 -13.33 -6.74 30.39
CA LYS A 251 -12.70 -6.20 31.61
C LYS A 251 -11.72 -7.14 32.32
N THR A 252 -11.62 -8.41 31.91
CA THR A 252 -10.87 -9.45 32.65
C THR A 252 -9.36 -9.18 32.73
N LYS A 253 -8.74 -8.82 31.59
CA LYS A 253 -7.30 -8.48 31.52
C LYS A 253 -6.99 -7.23 32.36
N ALA A 254 -7.82 -6.20 32.25
CA ALA A 254 -7.68 -4.97 33.05
C ALA A 254 -7.83 -5.23 34.56
N GLN A 255 -8.81 -6.04 34.97
CA GLN A 255 -8.99 -6.42 36.37
C GLN A 255 -7.79 -7.19 36.94
N GLN A 256 -7.20 -8.11 36.18
CA GLN A 256 -6.00 -8.83 36.60
C GLN A 256 -4.82 -7.87 36.80
N LEU A 257 -4.60 -6.97 35.83
CA LEU A 257 -3.51 -5.99 35.89
C LEU A 257 -3.66 -5.00 37.06
N LEU A 258 -4.90 -4.60 37.38
CA LEU A 258 -5.17 -3.69 38.50
C LEU A 258 -4.92 -4.36 39.87
N LYS A 259 -5.26 -5.65 40.01
CA LYS A 259 -4.98 -6.43 41.24
C LYS A 259 -3.47 -6.54 41.52
N ASP A 260 -2.66 -6.58 40.47
CA ASP A 260 -1.20 -6.69 40.59
C ASP A 260 -0.53 -5.37 41.03
N ILE A 261 -1.25 -4.25 41.05
CA ILE A 261 -0.70 -2.96 41.47
C ILE A 261 -0.50 -2.96 42.99
N LYS A 262 0.75 -3.14 43.41
CA LYS A 262 1.20 -2.99 44.80
C LYS A 262 1.77 -1.58 44.98
N GLY A 263 1.11 -0.73 45.78
CA GLY A 263 1.60 0.60 46.15
C GLY A 263 0.76 1.77 45.63
N SER A 264 1.23 2.99 45.91
CA SER A 264 0.56 4.24 45.53
C SER A 264 0.82 4.57 44.06
N ALA A 265 -0.21 4.54 43.24
CA ALA A 265 -0.19 5.11 41.89
C ALA A 265 -1.07 6.36 41.82
N ARG A 266 -0.90 7.17 40.77
CA ARG A 266 -1.75 8.33 40.51
C ARG A 266 -2.51 8.19 39.20
N LEU A 267 -3.77 8.63 39.19
CA LEU A 267 -4.59 8.77 37.98
C LEU A 267 -5.18 10.17 37.97
N GLY A 268 -4.95 10.96 36.91
CA GLY A 268 -5.44 12.35 36.85
C GLY A 268 -4.92 13.24 37.98
N GLY A 269 -3.72 12.96 38.52
CA GLY A 269 -3.14 13.70 39.66
C GLY A 269 -3.59 13.21 41.04
N GLU A 270 -4.64 12.40 41.14
CA GLU A 270 -5.14 11.84 42.40
C GLU A 270 -4.37 10.58 42.80
N LEU A 271 -3.98 10.48 44.07
CA LEU A 271 -3.43 9.25 44.65
C LEU A 271 -4.52 8.18 44.73
N LEU A 272 -4.22 7.00 44.22
CA LEU A 272 -5.12 5.87 44.31
C LEU A 272 -5.09 5.26 45.72
N PRO A 273 -6.26 4.99 46.34
CA PRO A 273 -6.32 4.41 47.69
C PRO A 273 -5.78 2.97 47.72
N ALA A 274 -5.52 2.45 48.94
CA ALA A 274 -5.11 1.06 49.16
C ALA A 274 -6.12 0.07 48.57
N GLN A 275 -5.66 -1.12 48.15
CA GLN A 275 -6.42 -2.12 47.39
C GLN A 275 -7.81 -2.42 48.01
N ASP A 276 -8.88 -2.24 47.23
CA ASP A 276 -10.26 -2.68 47.52
C ASP A 276 -11.03 -2.88 46.20
N LEU A 277 -12.00 -3.78 46.18
CA LEU A 277 -12.79 -4.16 45.00
C LEU A 277 -13.59 -2.97 44.42
N LEU A 278 -14.04 -2.07 45.30
CA LEU A 278 -14.72 -0.81 44.94
C LEU A 278 -13.80 0.16 44.20
N ARG A 279 -12.51 0.21 44.56
CA ARG A 279 -11.50 1.02 43.88
C ARG A 279 -11.33 0.55 42.44
N ASP A 280 -11.20 -0.76 42.20
CA ASP A 280 -10.98 -1.32 40.87
C ASP A 280 -12.17 -1.08 39.94
N GLN A 281 -13.40 -1.18 40.46
CA GLN A 281 -14.61 -0.83 39.69
C GLN A 281 -14.64 0.66 39.33
N LEU A 282 -14.30 1.54 40.27
CA LEU A 282 -14.27 2.99 40.06
C LEU A 282 -13.13 3.41 39.11
N LEU A 283 -11.98 2.74 39.20
CA LEU A 283 -10.86 2.87 38.27
C LEU A 283 -11.23 2.47 36.86
N ILE A 284 -11.88 1.32 36.68
CA ILE A 284 -12.36 0.88 35.37
C ILE A 284 -13.36 1.89 34.81
N ALA A 285 -14.28 2.40 35.64
CA ALA A 285 -15.22 3.44 35.20
C ALA A 285 -14.52 4.75 34.79
N LYS A 286 -13.54 5.22 35.57
CA LYS A 286 -12.70 6.39 35.22
C LYS A 286 -11.90 6.17 33.94
N LEU A 287 -11.31 4.97 33.78
CA LEU A 287 -10.54 4.61 32.60
C LEU A 287 -11.43 4.58 31.36
N ILE A 288 -12.60 3.94 31.41
CA ILE A 288 -13.60 3.98 30.33
C ILE A 288 -13.93 5.43 29.96
N GLY A 289 -14.27 6.27 30.94
CA GLY A 289 -14.56 7.68 30.69
C GLY A 289 -13.39 8.45 30.06
N SER A 290 -12.15 8.13 30.44
CA SER A 290 -10.94 8.78 29.90
C SER A 290 -10.54 8.28 28.51
N THR A 291 -10.75 6.99 28.21
CA THR A 291 -10.35 6.38 26.93
C THR A 291 -11.42 6.53 25.87
N SER A 292 -12.68 6.73 26.26
CA SER A 292 -13.79 6.95 25.33
C SER A 292 -13.81 8.35 24.72
N GLY A 293 -13.02 9.30 25.24
CA GLY A 293 -13.01 10.69 24.80
C GLY A 293 -14.36 11.40 25.01
N PRO A 294 -14.42 12.74 24.87
CA PRO A 294 -15.69 13.48 24.83
C PRO A 294 -16.54 13.18 23.57
N ASP A 295 -16.00 12.44 22.60
CA ASP A 295 -16.61 12.18 21.28
C ASP A 295 -17.21 10.77 21.13
N ALA A 296 -17.48 10.03 22.21
CA ALA A 296 -18.14 8.72 22.12
C ALA A 296 -19.56 8.77 21.54
N GLU A 297 -20.13 9.96 21.36
CA GLU A 297 -21.29 10.22 20.50
C GLU A 297 -20.84 10.73 19.12
N ILE A 298 -20.12 9.90 18.35
CA ILE A 298 -19.95 10.19 16.92
C ILE A 298 -21.32 10.00 16.27
N THR A 299 -22.06 11.09 16.11
CA THR A 299 -23.23 11.14 15.23
C THR A 299 -22.84 10.55 13.87
N LEU A 300 -23.61 9.60 13.35
CA LEU A 300 -23.41 9.01 12.01
C LEU A 300 -23.24 10.09 10.89
N ALA A 301 -23.73 11.30 11.12
CA ALA A 301 -23.61 12.44 10.21
C ALA A 301 -22.21 13.08 10.14
N SER A 302 -21.31 12.84 11.11
CA SER A 302 -19.96 13.43 11.15
C SER A 302 -18.85 12.46 10.73
N GLU A 303 -19.18 11.20 10.37
CA GLU A 303 -18.18 10.22 9.95
C GLU A 303 -17.86 10.31 8.46
N ASN A 304 -16.61 10.62 8.14
CA ASN A 304 -16.09 10.62 6.77
C ASN A 304 -15.78 9.20 6.29
N TRP A 305 -15.97 8.94 4.99
CA TRP A 305 -15.43 7.81 4.24
C TRP A 305 -14.18 8.25 3.47
N ARG A 306 -13.03 8.29 4.16
CA ARG A 306 -11.82 8.98 3.67
C ARG A 306 -10.90 8.13 2.78
N MET A 307 -11.16 6.83 2.63
CA MET A 307 -10.32 5.93 1.85
C MET A 307 -11.12 4.79 1.25
N SER A 308 -10.56 4.11 0.26
CA SER A 308 -11.13 2.86 -0.26
C SER A 308 -11.40 1.87 0.89
N ARG A 309 -12.59 1.29 0.90
CA ARG A 309 -13.10 0.45 2.00
C ARG A 309 -13.18 1.14 3.38
N GLY A 310 -13.21 2.48 3.42
CA GLY A 310 -13.72 3.31 4.53
C GLY A 310 -12.78 3.53 5.72
N ARG A 311 -12.14 2.49 6.25
CA ARG A 311 -11.22 2.56 7.41
C ARG A 311 -9.85 1.94 7.06
N PRO A 312 -8.79 2.24 7.86
CA PRO A 312 -7.46 1.67 7.62
C PRO A 312 -7.41 0.13 7.59
N ASP A 313 -8.27 -0.53 8.36
CA ASP A 313 -8.43 -1.99 8.39
C ASP A 313 -9.11 -2.55 7.12
N ARG A 314 -9.63 -1.66 6.27
CA ARG A 314 -10.40 -1.95 5.05
C ARG A 314 -11.64 -2.80 5.31
N ASN A 315 -12.13 -2.91 6.54
CA ASN A 315 -13.28 -3.77 6.86
C ASN A 315 -14.27 -3.15 7.86
N PRO A 316 -14.73 -1.90 7.63
CA PRO A 316 -15.68 -1.27 8.53
C PRO A 316 -17.05 -1.95 8.44
N ILE A 317 -17.59 -2.32 9.60
CA ILE A 317 -19.00 -2.68 9.73
C ILE A 317 -19.77 -1.41 10.09
N ARG A 318 -20.75 -1.04 9.27
CA ARG A 318 -21.61 0.12 9.53
C ARG A 318 -23.07 -0.31 9.68
N PRO A 319 -23.74 0.06 10.78
CA PRO A 319 -25.19 -0.04 10.84
C PRO A 319 -25.75 0.94 9.81
N SER A 320 -26.41 0.40 8.79
CA SER A 320 -27.04 1.16 7.73
C SER A 320 -28.50 0.75 7.70
N ASP A 321 -29.40 1.73 7.68
CA ASP A 321 -30.80 1.46 7.37
C ASP A 321 -30.94 1.02 5.91
N ARG A 322 -32.07 0.40 5.57
CA ARG A 322 -32.35 -0.02 4.19
C ARG A 322 -32.35 1.21 3.28
N PRO A 323 -31.43 1.29 2.29
CA PRO A 323 -31.38 2.45 1.41
C PRO A 323 -32.60 2.45 0.49
N LEU A 324 -33.20 3.63 0.29
CA LEU A 324 -34.13 3.83 -0.82
C LEU A 324 -33.31 3.88 -2.11
N LEU A 325 -33.57 2.96 -3.05
CA LEU A 325 -32.87 2.86 -4.34
C LEU A 325 -33.36 3.93 -5.34
N VAL A 326 -33.58 5.15 -4.87
CA VAL A 326 -33.93 6.32 -5.68
C VAL A 326 -32.75 7.28 -5.67
N PRO A 327 -32.17 7.62 -6.84
CA PRO A 327 -31.02 8.50 -6.88
C PRO A 327 -31.42 9.91 -6.42
N ARG A 328 -30.69 10.48 -5.45
CA ARG A 328 -30.85 11.90 -5.06
C ARG A 328 -30.39 12.84 -6.16
N PHE A 329 -29.26 12.51 -6.79
CA PHE A 329 -28.71 13.20 -7.95
C PHE A 329 -27.84 12.24 -8.77
N ARG A 330 -27.41 12.69 -9.96
CA ARG A 330 -26.45 11.98 -10.82
C ARG A 330 -25.46 12.99 -11.39
N VAL A 331 -24.17 12.69 -11.29
CA VAL A 331 -23.11 13.53 -11.84
C VAL A 331 -22.35 12.73 -12.90
N PRO A 332 -22.20 13.22 -14.14
CA PRO A 332 -21.44 12.55 -15.17
C PRO A 332 -19.93 12.64 -14.90
N LEU A 333 -19.22 11.50 -14.98
CA LEU A 333 -17.76 11.41 -14.80
C LEU A 333 -16.98 11.37 -16.14
N THR A 334 -17.70 11.31 -17.27
CA THR A 334 -17.15 11.33 -18.63
C THR A 334 -16.95 12.75 -19.13
N LEU A 335 -16.04 12.95 -20.10
CA LEU A 335 -15.73 14.26 -20.66
C LEU A 335 -16.87 14.81 -21.54
N HIS A 336 -17.60 13.93 -22.23
CA HIS A 336 -18.62 14.31 -23.21
C HIS A 336 -19.79 13.31 -23.26
N PRO A 337 -21.03 13.71 -23.60
CA PRO A 337 -22.17 12.80 -23.72
C PRO A 337 -21.98 11.66 -24.73
N GLN A 338 -21.18 11.85 -25.77
CA GLN A 338 -20.84 10.75 -26.70
C GLN A 338 -20.00 9.68 -26.03
N GLU A 339 -19.04 10.08 -25.19
CA GLU A 339 -18.22 9.15 -24.42
C GLU A 339 -19.06 8.36 -23.41
N GLN A 340 -20.09 8.97 -22.83
CA GLN A 340 -21.06 8.26 -21.99
C GLN A 340 -21.80 7.14 -22.76
N ARG A 341 -22.14 7.37 -24.04
CA ARG A 341 -22.76 6.34 -24.90
C ARG A 341 -21.76 5.22 -25.20
N LEU A 342 -20.51 5.57 -25.54
CA LEU A 342 -19.43 4.61 -25.77
C LEU A 342 -19.16 3.77 -24.52
N LEU A 343 -19.15 4.37 -23.33
CA LEU A 343 -18.98 3.65 -22.06
C LEU A 343 -20.08 2.61 -21.86
N LYS A 344 -21.33 2.97 -22.18
CA LYS A 344 -22.46 2.03 -22.09
C LYS A 344 -22.31 0.87 -23.07
N GLN A 345 -21.99 1.16 -24.33
CA GLN A 345 -21.74 0.13 -25.35
C GLN A 345 -20.58 -0.78 -24.96
N ARG A 346 -19.48 -0.20 -24.46
CA ARG A 346 -18.31 -0.95 -23.99
C ARG A 346 -18.67 -1.85 -22.81
N SER A 347 -19.46 -1.35 -21.86
CA SER A 347 -19.96 -2.14 -20.74
C SER A 347 -20.87 -3.29 -21.18
N GLU A 348 -21.74 -3.08 -22.16
CA GLU A 348 -22.61 -4.14 -22.70
C GLU A 348 -21.75 -5.24 -23.35
N LEU A 349 -20.78 -4.85 -24.19
CA LEU A 349 -19.85 -5.77 -24.85
C LEU A 349 -19.03 -6.61 -23.86
N LEU A 350 -18.44 -5.99 -22.83
CA LEU A 350 -17.66 -6.72 -21.82
C LEU A 350 -18.55 -7.71 -21.04
N THR A 351 -19.82 -7.35 -20.80
CA THR A 351 -20.79 -8.22 -20.12
C THR A 351 -21.14 -9.42 -21.00
N GLU A 352 -21.36 -9.21 -22.31
CA GLU A 352 -21.62 -10.27 -23.29
C GLU A 352 -20.43 -11.25 -23.41
N GLN A 353 -19.21 -10.74 -23.24
CA GLN A 353 -17.99 -11.55 -23.18
C GLN A 353 -17.82 -12.31 -21.86
N GLY A 354 -18.72 -12.11 -20.89
CA GLY A 354 -18.67 -12.74 -19.57
C GLY A 354 -17.60 -12.15 -18.65
N LEU A 355 -17.12 -10.94 -18.93
CA LEU A 355 -16.17 -10.24 -18.07
C LEU A 355 -16.93 -9.48 -16.95
N PRO A 356 -16.50 -9.60 -15.69
CA PRO A 356 -17.09 -8.84 -14.60
C PRO A 356 -16.79 -7.35 -14.77
N ILE A 357 -17.82 -6.52 -14.63
CA ILE A 357 -17.70 -5.07 -14.77
C ILE A 357 -17.99 -4.44 -13.43
N LEU A 358 -16.91 -4.10 -12.73
CA LEU A 358 -16.96 -3.34 -11.49
C LEU A 358 -16.26 -2.01 -11.75
N PRO A 359 -16.83 -0.88 -11.29
CA PRO A 359 -16.09 0.37 -11.34
C PRO A 359 -14.83 0.24 -10.47
N ALA A 360 -13.67 0.53 -11.05
CA ALA A 360 -12.41 0.51 -10.30
C ALA A 360 -12.36 1.64 -9.25
N GLY A 361 -13.02 2.77 -9.54
CA GLY A 361 -13.05 3.93 -8.66
C GLY A 361 -14.03 3.81 -7.51
N THR A 362 -13.59 4.23 -6.32
CA THR A 362 -14.45 4.31 -5.13
C THR A 362 -14.57 5.77 -4.68
N PRO A 363 -15.80 6.33 -4.56
CA PRO A 363 -15.99 7.69 -4.09
C PRO A 363 -15.56 7.81 -2.61
N LEU A 364 -14.99 8.96 -2.27
CA LEU A 364 -14.76 9.35 -0.88
C LEU A 364 -15.84 10.32 -0.43
N ALA A 365 -16.22 10.25 0.84
CA ALA A 365 -17.07 11.24 1.48
C ALA A 365 -16.26 11.92 2.60
N VAL A 366 -15.87 13.18 2.41
CA VAL A 366 -15.02 13.92 3.34
C VAL A 366 -15.69 15.25 3.67
N GLY A 367 -16.14 15.40 4.92
CA GLY A 367 -16.95 16.54 5.33
C GLY A 367 -18.25 16.58 4.51
N ASN A 368 -18.53 17.73 3.90
CA ASN A 368 -19.69 17.91 3.01
C ASN A 368 -19.37 17.70 1.52
N SER A 369 -18.26 17.03 1.22
CA SER A 369 -17.74 16.84 -0.13
C SER A 369 -17.67 15.36 -0.50
N LEU A 370 -18.15 15.02 -1.69
CA LEU A 370 -17.85 13.75 -2.36
C LEU A 370 -16.67 13.97 -3.30
N LEU A 371 -15.63 13.16 -3.15
CA LEU A 371 -14.44 13.22 -4.01
C LEU A 371 -14.41 11.97 -4.88
N VAL A 372 -14.26 12.15 -6.19
CA VAL A 372 -14.31 11.06 -7.17
C VAL A 372 -13.25 11.24 -8.24
N GLN A 373 -12.62 10.14 -8.65
CA GLN A 373 -11.83 10.16 -9.87
C GLN A 373 -12.77 10.20 -11.07
N SER A 374 -12.63 11.23 -11.89
CA SER A 374 -13.34 11.39 -13.16
C SER A 374 -12.35 11.36 -14.32
N ARG A 375 -12.86 11.32 -15.55
CA ARG A 375 -12.02 11.42 -16.74
C ARG A 375 -11.44 12.83 -16.95
N ALA A 376 -11.95 13.82 -16.23
CA ALA A 376 -11.43 15.17 -16.21
C ALA A 376 -10.38 15.42 -15.10
N GLY A 377 -10.09 14.41 -14.28
CA GLY A 377 -9.29 14.53 -13.06
C GLY A 377 -10.10 14.24 -11.80
N VAL A 378 -9.56 14.60 -10.64
CA VAL A 378 -10.24 14.52 -9.35
C VAL A 378 -11.34 15.57 -9.31
N MET A 379 -12.57 15.14 -9.05
CA MET A 379 -13.75 16.01 -8.98
C MET A 379 -14.28 16.04 -7.55
N ALA A 380 -14.52 17.25 -7.04
CA ALA A 380 -15.29 17.44 -5.82
C ALA A 380 -16.73 17.83 -6.12
N ILE A 381 -17.65 17.18 -5.42
CA ILE A 381 -19.09 17.34 -5.56
C ILE A 381 -19.65 17.65 -4.18
N ASN A 382 -20.52 18.66 -4.07
CA ASN A 382 -21.21 18.94 -2.82
C ASN A 382 -22.16 17.77 -2.48
N PHE A 383 -22.01 17.20 -1.28
CA PHE A 383 -22.71 15.97 -0.87
C PHE A 383 -24.24 16.13 -0.86
N GLU A 384 -24.75 17.29 -0.46
CA GLU A 384 -26.20 17.52 -0.35
C GLU A 384 -26.88 17.79 -1.69
N SER A 385 -26.26 18.65 -2.50
CA SER A 385 -26.86 19.19 -3.73
C SER A 385 -26.46 18.46 -5.00
N GLY A 386 -25.35 17.71 -4.99
CA GLY A 386 -24.78 17.10 -6.18
C GLY A 386 -24.11 18.08 -7.13
N LYS A 387 -23.96 19.36 -6.75
CA LYS A 387 -23.27 20.36 -7.57
C LYS A 387 -21.77 20.12 -7.56
N ARG A 388 -21.16 20.20 -8.74
CA ARG A 388 -19.70 20.17 -8.88
C ARG A 388 -19.09 21.43 -8.28
N MET A 389 -18.11 21.26 -7.38
CA MET A 389 -17.39 22.36 -6.73
C MET A 389 -16.13 22.70 -7.50
N TRP A 390 -15.27 21.71 -7.75
CA TRP A 390 -14.02 21.89 -8.49
C TRP A 390 -13.63 20.59 -9.24
N ILE A 391 -12.72 20.72 -10.20
CA ILE A 391 -12.03 19.60 -10.88
C ILE A 391 -10.57 19.98 -11.01
N GLU A 392 -9.69 19.11 -10.56
CA GLU A 392 -8.24 19.29 -10.70
C GLU A 392 -7.56 17.99 -11.12
N GLY A 393 -6.35 18.12 -11.67
CA GLY A 393 -5.54 17.01 -12.15
C GLY A 393 -5.66 16.74 -13.65
N ARG A 394 -5.29 15.52 -14.05
CA ARG A 394 -5.06 15.21 -15.47
C ARG A 394 -6.30 14.73 -16.22
N LEU A 395 -6.48 15.32 -17.39
CA LEU A 395 -7.46 14.90 -18.39
C LEU A 395 -7.06 13.56 -19.01
N ALA A 396 -7.99 12.60 -19.03
CA ALA A 396 -7.81 11.32 -19.70
C ALA A 396 -7.82 11.46 -21.23
N ASN A 397 -7.18 10.51 -21.92
CA ASN A 397 -7.25 10.41 -23.38
C ASN A 397 -8.69 10.25 -23.87
N SER A 398 -9.14 11.11 -24.79
CA SER A 398 -10.47 11.02 -25.39
C SER A 398 -10.76 9.61 -25.93
N ALA A 399 -11.91 9.05 -25.56
CA ALA A 399 -12.41 7.81 -26.16
C ALA A 399 -13.12 8.04 -27.51
N ILE A 400 -13.32 9.30 -27.90
CA ILE A 400 -13.96 9.66 -29.16
C ILE A 400 -12.89 9.74 -30.24
N THR A 401 -12.98 8.86 -31.24
CA THR A 401 -12.11 8.85 -32.43
C THR A 401 -12.90 9.04 -33.71
N ASP A 402 -12.28 9.67 -34.71
CA ASP A 402 -12.82 9.75 -36.07
C ASP A 402 -12.68 8.40 -36.83
N SER A 403 -11.79 7.52 -36.36
CA SER A 403 -11.61 6.16 -36.86
C SER A 403 -12.69 5.20 -36.36
N GLY A 404 -13.03 4.17 -37.16
CA GLY A 404 -14.01 3.16 -36.79
C GLY A 404 -13.63 2.32 -35.55
N PRO A 405 -14.61 1.70 -34.87
CA PRO A 405 -14.44 1.01 -33.58
C PRO A 405 -13.39 -0.11 -33.56
N ASN A 406 -13.03 -0.67 -34.72
CA ASN A 406 -12.11 -1.81 -34.83
C ASN A 406 -10.64 -1.48 -34.51
N GLU A 407 -10.20 -0.21 -34.58
CA GLU A 407 -8.78 0.13 -34.31
C GLU A 407 -8.36 -0.12 -32.85
N PHE A 408 -9.28 0.03 -31.89
CA PHE A 408 -8.99 -0.21 -30.47
C PHE A 408 -9.00 -1.69 -30.12
N GLU A 409 -9.79 -2.49 -30.82
CA GLU A 409 -9.80 -3.96 -30.66
C GLU A 409 -8.50 -4.57 -31.22
N GLU A 410 -7.97 -4.05 -32.33
CA GLU A 410 -6.68 -4.46 -32.90
C GLU A 410 -5.49 -4.08 -32.02
N ARG A 411 -5.59 -2.98 -31.26
CA ARG A 411 -4.56 -2.54 -30.28
C ARG A 411 -4.69 -3.19 -28.90
N GLY A 412 -5.77 -3.92 -28.66
CA GLY A 412 -5.97 -4.66 -27.42
C GLY A 412 -6.23 -3.83 -26.17
N THR A 413 -6.54 -2.53 -26.24
CA THR A 413 -6.95 -1.75 -25.04
C THR A 413 -7.80 -0.53 -25.43
N HIS A 414 -9.02 -0.43 -24.91
CA HIS A 414 -9.90 0.72 -25.13
C HIS A 414 -9.66 1.79 -24.04
N PRO A 415 -9.66 3.11 -24.34
CA PRO A 415 -9.40 4.18 -23.36
C PRO A 415 -10.38 4.25 -22.17
N LEU A 416 -11.49 3.51 -22.25
CA LEU A 416 -12.51 3.41 -21.19
C LEU A 416 -12.32 2.17 -20.31
N ASP A 417 -11.48 1.21 -20.70
CA ASP A 417 -11.29 -0.03 -19.93
C ASP A 417 -10.70 0.26 -18.54
N GLY A 418 -9.86 1.29 -18.43
CA GLY A 418 -9.29 1.74 -17.15
C GLY A 418 -10.34 2.12 -16.10
N LEU A 419 -11.57 2.50 -16.49
CA LEU A 419 -12.65 2.76 -15.53
C LEU A 419 -13.10 1.49 -14.78
N PHE A 420 -12.75 0.32 -15.30
CA PHE A 420 -13.15 -0.98 -14.76
C PHE A 420 -11.98 -1.77 -14.16
N CYS A 421 -10.76 -1.60 -14.67
CA CYS A 421 -9.60 -2.39 -14.24
C CYS A 421 -8.50 -1.58 -13.53
N ASP A 422 -8.37 -0.28 -13.77
CA ASP A 422 -7.29 0.53 -13.22
C ASP A 422 -7.63 1.04 -11.81
N SER A 423 -7.40 0.18 -10.82
CA SER A 423 -7.59 0.52 -9.41
C SER A 423 -6.50 1.47 -8.91
N THR A 424 -5.31 1.46 -9.51
CA THR A 424 -4.19 2.32 -9.13
C THR A 424 -4.54 3.80 -9.29
N SER A 425 -5.07 4.18 -10.45
CA SER A 425 -5.42 5.59 -10.71
C SER A 425 -6.88 5.94 -10.40
N SER A 426 -7.74 4.96 -10.14
CA SER A 426 -9.15 5.22 -9.83
C SER A 426 -9.46 5.28 -8.33
N THR A 427 -8.56 4.78 -7.47
CA THR A 427 -8.73 4.83 -6.01
C THR A 427 -8.09 6.08 -5.42
N LEU A 428 -8.79 6.69 -4.46
CA LEU A 428 -8.36 7.90 -3.75
C LEU A 428 -8.22 7.60 -2.25
N SER A 429 -7.45 8.43 -1.56
CA SER A 429 -7.45 8.48 -0.10
C SER A 429 -7.33 9.91 0.41
N SER A 430 -7.66 10.14 1.68
CA SER A 430 -7.67 11.46 2.31
C SER A 430 -7.38 11.37 3.80
N ASP A 431 -6.67 12.35 4.34
CA ASP A 431 -6.50 12.55 5.78
C ASP A 431 -7.64 13.39 6.39
N GLY A 432 -8.44 14.05 5.56
CA GLY A 432 -9.54 14.93 5.94
C GLY A 432 -9.37 16.36 5.42
N GLU A 433 -8.13 16.79 5.18
CA GLU A 433 -7.79 18.11 4.65
C GLU A 433 -7.31 18.02 3.20
N LEU A 434 -6.48 17.01 2.92
CA LEU A 434 -5.92 16.73 1.60
C LEU A 434 -6.55 15.47 1.00
N VAL A 435 -6.61 15.43 -0.33
CA VAL A 435 -6.90 14.23 -1.11
C VAL A 435 -5.67 13.80 -1.89
N PHE A 436 -5.37 12.51 -1.82
CA PHE A 436 -4.21 11.89 -2.43
C PHE A 436 -4.65 11.00 -3.59
N VAL A 437 -3.97 11.15 -4.73
CA VAL A 437 -4.27 10.43 -5.97
C VAL A 437 -2.98 9.99 -6.67
N VAL A 438 -3.04 8.83 -7.31
CA VAL A 438 -1.99 8.36 -8.21
C VAL A 438 -2.39 8.64 -9.65
N GLU A 439 -1.78 9.65 -10.27
CA GLU A 439 -2.02 10.03 -11.66
C GLU A 439 -1.04 9.34 -12.60
N GLN A 440 -1.51 8.76 -13.70
CA GLN A 440 -0.63 8.23 -14.75
C GLN A 440 -0.30 9.32 -15.78
N ASP A 441 0.96 9.36 -16.23
CA ASP A 441 1.35 10.21 -17.35
C ASP A 441 0.75 9.64 -18.64
N VAL A 442 -0.28 10.32 -19.15
CA VAL A 442 -0.90 9.97 -20.42
C VAL A 442 -0.07 10.54 -21.56
N LEU A 443 0.46 9.67 -22.44
CA LEU A 443 1.13 10.11 -23.66
C LEU A 443 0.20 11.00 -24.50
N GLN A 444 0.54 12.29 -24.64
CA GLN A 444 0.12 13.05 -25.82
C GLN A 444 0.94 12.55 -27.01
N THR A 445 0.45 11.54 -27.73
CA THR A 445 0.93 11.24 -29.07
C THR A 445 0.56 12.41 -29.98
N SER A 446 1.40 13.44 -29.99
CA SER A 446 1.31 14.54 -30.95
C SER A 446 1.37 13.93 -32.35
N ARG A 447 0.30 14.11 -33.14
CA ARG A 447 0.20 13.63 -34.54
C ARG A 447 1.38 14.07 -35.43
N GLU A 448 2.14 15.09 -35.01
CA GLU A 448 3.38 15.56 -35.66
C GLU A 448 4.58 14.62 -35.50
N ARG A 449 4.58 13.71 -34.51
CA ARG A 449 5.72 12.82 -34.22
C ARG A 449 5.76 11.56 -35.09
N SER A 450 4.73 11.26 -35.88
CA SER A 450 4.68 10.07 -36.74
C SER A 450 5.49 10.17 -38.04
N ARG A 451 6.31 11.22 -38.22
CA ARG A 451 7.17 11.42 -39.40
C ARG A 451 8.66 11.08 -39.20
N GLN A 452 9.06 10.64 -38.01
CA GLN A 452 10.44 10.19 -37.77
C GLN A 452 10.49 8.68 -37.55
N THR A 453 10.64 7.93 -38.64
CA THR A 453 11.06 6.52 -38.61
C THR A 453 12.51 6.44 -38.14
N GLY A 454 12.77 5.79 -37.00
CA GLY A 454 14.14 5.35 -36.66
C GLY A 454 14.54 5.35 -35.19
N ARG A 455 13.72 5.85 -34.25
CA ARG A 455 13.97 5.67 -32.82
C ARG A 455 12.66 5.36 -32.11
N SER A 456 12.46 4.09 -31.75
CA SER A 456 11.55 3.74 -30.65
C SER A 456 12.19 4.34 -29.39
N ARG A 457 11.76 5.53 -28.99
CA ARG A 457 12.03 6.02 -27.64
C ARG A 457 10.98 5.39 -26.75
N ASP A 458 11.43 4.76 -25.67
CA ASP A 458 10.58 4.13 -24.67
C ASP A 458 9.45 5.08 -24.28
N VAL A 459 8.24 4.53 -24.24
CA VAL A 459 7.06 5.21 -23.73
C VAL A 459 7.35 5.59 -22.28
N GLU A 460 7.37 6.89 -21.95
CA GLU A 460 7.47 7.38 -20.57
C GLU A 460 6.25 6.87 -19.79
N ASN A 461 6.41 5.71 -19.15
CA ASN A 461 5.37 4.93 -18.50
C ASN A 461 5.52 5.10 -16.98
N ASN A 462 5.33 6.34 -16.53
CA ASN A 462 5.51 6.77 -15.15
C ASN A 462 4.17 7.21 -14.55
N ASN A 463 4.07 7.16 -13.23
CA ASN A 463 2.96 7.74 -12.49
C ASN A 463 3.44 8.68 -11.39
N ARG A 464 2.51 9.48 -10.88
CA ARG A 464 2.78 10.53 -9.90
C ARG A 464 1.83 10.39 -8.74
N LEU A 465 2.34 10.60 -7.53
CA LEU A 465 1.52 10.76 -6.35
C LEU A 465 1.27 12.26 -6.12
N VAL A 466 0.02 12.67 -6.07
CA VAL A 466 -0.37 14.08 -6.00
C VAL A 466 -1.28 14.32 -4.81
N ALA A 467 -1.12 15.47 -4.15
CA ALA A 467 -1.98 15.93 -3.07
C ALA A 467 -2.67 17.25 -3.43
N TYR A 468 -4.00 17.25 -3.35
CA TYR A 468 -4.84 18.44 -3.54
C TYR A 468 -5.51 18.84 -2.24
N ASP A 469 -5.64 20.14 -1.99
CA ASP A 469 -6.33 20.69 -0.84
C ASP A 469 -7.85 20.70 -1.05
N ILE A 470 -8.59 20.03 -0.18
CA ILE A 470 -10.05 19.92 -0.30
C ILE A 470 -10.73 21.26 -0.01
N THR A 471 -10.17 22.04 0.91
CA THR A 471 -10.73 23.31 1.38
C THR A 471 -10.40 24.48 0.48
N GLN A 472 -9.21 24.46 -0.15
CA GLN A 472 -8.75 25.47 -1.11
C GLN A 472 -9.10 25.10 -2.55
N GLU A 473 -10.34 24.66 -2.77
CA GLU A 473 -10.91 24.39 -4.09
C GLU A 473 -10.06 23.46 -4.99
N GLY A 474 -9.35 22.49 -4.40
CA GLY A 474 -8.53 21.53 -5.14
C GLY A 474 -7.11 21.99 -5.42
N GLN A 475 -6.63 23.10 -4.83
CA GLN A 475 -5.28 23.60 -5.08
C GLN A 475 -4.20 22.52 -4.86
N LEU A 476 -3.29 22.38 -5.83
CA LEU A 476 -2.13 21.48 -5.73
C LEU A 476 -1.23 21.89 -4.55
N ARG A 477 -1.03 20.97 -3.60
CA ARG A 477 -0.16 21.17 -2.44
C ARG A 477 1.24 20.67 -2.69
N TRP A 478 1.35 19.45 -3.20
CA TRP A 478 2.62 18.84 -3.57
C TRP A 478 2.38 17.69 -4.55
N GLN A 479 3.44 17.30 -5.25
CA GLN A 479 3.47 16.15 -6.16
C GLN A 479 4.81 15.42 -6.04
N LEU A 480 4.80 14.12 -6.30
CA LEU A 480 5.96 13.25 -6.42
C LEU A 480 5.87 12.43 -7.72
N PRO A 481 6.99 12.19 -8.43
CA PRO A 481 8.31 12.79 -8.22
C PRO A 481 8.28 14.33 -8.32
N ARG A 482 9.21 15.00 -7.65
CA ARG A 482 9.36 16.47 -7.76
C ARG A 482 9.77 16.83 -9.19
N GLU A 483 9.52 18.08 -9.62
CA GLU A 483 9.85 18.51 -11.00
C GLU A 483 11.34 18.33 -11.37
N ASN A 484 12.23 18.37 -10.39
CA ASN A 484 13.67 18.21 -10.56
C ASN A 484 14.15 16.75 -10.39
N GLU A 485 13.26 15.82 -10.04
CA GLU A 485 13.59 14.41 -9.89
C GLU A 485 13.34 13.68 -11.21
N SER A 486 14.28 12.82 -11.62
CA SER A 486 14.12 11.99 -12.80
C SER A 486 12.92 11.04 -12.60
N PRO A 487 11.89 11.10 -13.47
CA PRO A 487 10.67 10.31 -13.27
C PRO A 487 10.86 8.82 -13.59
N GLU A 488 11.97 8.44 -14.24
CA GLU A 488 12.18 7.16 -14.93
C GLU A 488 12.46 5.94 -14.02
N SER A 489 12.28 6.01 -12.70
CA SER A 489 12.63 4.86 -11.83
C SER A 489 11.62 4.53 -10.75
N ARG A 490 10.55 5.31 -10.57
CA ARG A 490 9.63 5.16 -9.45
C ARG A 490 8.20 4.95 -9.91
N TRP A 491 7.58 3.86 -9.43
CA TRP A 491 6.17 3.57 -9.69
C TRP A 491 5.40 3.45 -8.37
N PHE A 492 4.37 4.29 -8.20
CA PHE A 492 3.44 4.22 -7.06
C PHE A 492 2.41 3.11 -7.31
N LEU A 493 2.31 2.14 -6.40
CA LEU A 493 1.53 0.93 -6.65
C LEU A 493 0.02 1.08 -6.37
N GLY A 494 -0.41 2.15 -5.69
CA GLY A 494 -1.81 2.42 -5.37
C GLY A 494 -2.00 3.64 -4.47
N SER A 495 -3.26 3.93 -4.11
CA SER A 495 -3.59 5.03 -3.21
C SER A 495 -2.88 4.89 -1.86
N PRO A 496 -2.31 5.97 -1.29
CA PRO A 496 -1.60 5.86 -0.02
C PRO A 496 -2.58 5.59 1.12
N LEU A 497 -2.08 5.05 2.23
CA LEU A 497 -2.84 4.92 3.46
C LEU A 497 -2.49 6.08 4.42
N PRO A 498 -3.39 7.06 4.63
CA PRO A 498 -3.17 8.13 5.60
C PRO A 498 -3.44 7.65 7.03
N LEU A 499 -2.49 7.86 7.93
CA LEU A 499 -2.61 7.62 9.37
C LEU A 499 -2.07 8.82 10.14
N GLY A 500 -2.97 9.66 10.65
CA GLY A 500 -2.58 10.94 11.27
C GLY A 500 -1.85 11.83 10.27
N ASN A 501 -0.65 12.28 10.61
CA ASN A 501 0.15 13.17 9.77
C ASN A 501 1.10 12.41 8.81
N GLU A 502 1.01 11.09 8.75
CA GLU A 502 1.88 10.23 7.95
C GLU A 502 1.10 9.55 6.82
N LEU A 503 1.73 9.39 5.67
CA LEU A 503 1.22 8.68 4.49
C LEU A 503 2.06 7.44 4.22
N TYR A 504 1.41 6.29 4.19
CA TYR A 504 2.05 5.00 3.94
C TYR A 504 1.85 4.62 2.48
N VAL A 505 2.95 4.56 1.71
CA VAL A 505 2.91 4.42 0.25
C VAL A 505 3.72 3.21 -0.18
N LEU A 506 3.14 2.39 -1.05
CA LEU A 506 3.86 1.29 -1.70
C LEU A 506 4.43 1.77 -3.02
N VAL A 507 5.74 1.57 -3.18
CA VAL A 507 6.50 2.06 -4.31
C VAL A 507 7.38 0.94 -4.84
N GLU A 508 7.45 0.79 -6.15
CA GLU A 508 8.45 -0.03 -6.81
C GLU A 508 9.48 0.87 -7.49
N GLU A 509 10.75 0.68 -7.14
CA GLU A 509 11.87 1.39 -7.74
C GLU A 509 13.08 0.45 -7.87
N ARG A 510 13.64 0.35 -9.08
CA ARG A 510 14.81 -0.50 -9.39
C ARG A 510 14.65 -1.94 -8.89
N GLN A 511 13.57 -2.61 -9.28
CA GLN A 511 13.26 -4.00 -8.88
C GLN A 511 13.08 -4.19 -7.36
N GLN A 512 12.88 -3.12 -6.60
CA GLN A 512 12.65 -3.19 -5.17
C GLN A 512 11.28 -2.58 -4.83
N ILE A 513 10.42 -3.38 -4.20
CA ILE A 513 9.19 -2.90 -3.56
C ILE A 513 9.56 -2.36 -2.19
N ARG A 514 9.17 -1.13 -1.91
CA ARG A 514 9.39 -0.46 -0.63
C ARG A 514 8.08 0.08 -0.06
N LEU A 515 8.06 0.16 1.26
CA LEU A 515 7.16 1.02 2.00
C LEU A 515 7.86 2.34 2.23
N ASP A 516 7.39 3.40 1.58
CA ASP A 516 7.84 4.77 1.82
C ASP A 516 6.80 5.47 2.71
N VAL A 517 7.25 6.02 3.83
CA VAL A 517 6.39 6.78 4.75
C VAL A 517 6.69 8.26 4.59
N LEU A 518 5.68 9.01 4.20
CA LEU A 518 5.79 10.42 3.84
C LEU A 518 5.08 11.31 4.86
N SER A 519 5.52 12.54 4.98
CA SER A 519 4.75 13.60 5.63
C SER A 519 3.51 13.92 4.80
N SER A 520 2.33 13.83 5.39
CA SER A 520 1.04 14.15 4.72
C SER A 520 1.02 15.55 4.10
N GLY A 521 1.49 16.55 4.85
CA GLY A 521 1.41 17.94 4.45
C GLY A 521 2.43 18.36 3.38
N THR A 522 3.58 17.70 3.29
CA THR A 522 4.68 18.11 2.38
C THR A 522 5.03 17.09 1.31
N GLY A 523 4.74 15.81 1.53
CA GLY A 523 5.17 14.70 0.68
C GLY A 523 6.62 14.24 0.91
N ASP A 524 7.32 14.79 1.90
CA ASP A 524 8.72 14.43 2.15
C ASP A 524 8.84 13.06 2.82
N THR A 525 9.81 12.26 2.38
CA THR A 525 10.07 10.93 2.95
C THR A 525 10.62 11.05 4.38
N LEU A 526 9.86 10.51 5.33
CA LEU A 526 10.26 10.41 6.75
C LEU A 526 11.16 9.19 6.96
N TRP A 527 10.79 8.05 6.38
CA TRP A 527 11.59 6.83 6.37
C TRP A 527 11.10 5.87 5.29
N SER A 528 11.96 4.91 4.93
CA SER A 528 11.67 3.88 3.92
C SER A 528 12.10 2.50 4.40
N GLN A 529 11.34 1.47 4.03
CA GLN A 529 11.63 0.08 4.35
C GLN A 529 11.48 -0.79 3.09
N PRO A 530 12.56 -1.42 2.61
CA PRO A 530 12.46 -2.48 1.60
C PRO A 530 11.54 -3.61 2.08
N LEU A 531 10.63 -4.02 1.21
CA LEU A 531 9.66 -5.07 1.48
C LEU A 531 10.00 -6.32 0.68
N ALA A 532 10.37 -6.16 -0.59
CA ALA A 532 10.73 -7.26 -1.47
C ALA A 532 11.63 -6.80 -2.60
N GLU A 533 12.44 -7.72 -3.11
CA GLU A 533 13.16 -7.62 -4.37
C GLU A 533 12.45 -8.47 -5.42
N ILE A 534 12.45 -8.02 -6.66
CA ILE A 534 11.73 -8.64 -7.77
C ILE A 534 12.70 -9.02 -8.89
N ASP A 535 12.50 -10.19 -9.50
CA ASP A 535 13.19 -10.56 -10.73
C ASP A 535 12.81 -9.63 -11.89
N VAL A 536 13.73 -9.48 -12.84
CA VAL A 536 13.56 -8.63 -14.03
C VAL A 536 12.25 -8.96 -14.78
N GLU A 537 11.86 -10.24 -14.85
CA GLU A 537 10.64 -10.67 -15.55
C GLU A 537 9.34 -10.17 -14.87
N TYR A 538 9.38 -9.94 -13.56
CA TYR A 538 8.24 -9.50 -12.75
C TYR A 538 8.28 -7.99 -12.45
N ASP A 539 9.31 -7.28 -12.90
CA ASP A 539 9.43 -5.82 -12.80
C ASP A 539 8.18 -5.12 -13.34
N ILE A 540 7.80 -4.02 -12.68
CA ILE A 540 6.59 -3.27 -12.99
C ILE A 540 6.54 -2.82 -14.45
N ASN A 541 7.68 -2.58 -15.10
CA ASN A 541 7.73 -2.17 -16.50
C ASN A 541 7.42 -3.31 -17.48
N ASN A 542 7.60 -4.56 -17.05
CA ASN A 542 7.33 -5.76 -17.84
C ASN A 542 5.94 -6.35 -17.58
N ARG A 543 5.25 -5.93 -16.50
CA ARG A 543 3.95 -6.45 -16.05
C ARG A 543 2.88 -5.35 -16.00
N ASN A 544 2.20 -5.11 -17.12
CA ASN A 544 1.10 -4.13 -17.22
C ASN A 544 -0.10 -4.46 -16.32
N ASP A 545 -0.34 -5.73 -16.01
CA ASP A 545 -1.38 -6.17 -15.08
C ASP A 545 -1.11 -5.66 -13.65
N ARG A 546 0.16 -5.72 -13.19
CA ARG A 546 0.55 -5.20 -11.87
C ARG A 546 0.34 -3.70 -11.73
N LYS A 547 0.49 -2.94 -12.83
CA LYS A 547 0.29 -1.48 -12.84
C LYS A 547 -1.11 -1.05 -12.45
N GLN A 548 -2.12 -1.91 -12.62
CA GLN A 548 -3.53 -1.58 -12.44
C GLN A 548 -4.13 -2.11 -11.12
N LEU A 549 -3.38 -2.89 -10.33
CA LEU A 549 -3.90 -3.58 -9.14
C LEU A 549 -4.30 -2.66 -7.98
N GLY A 550 -3.82 -1.41 -7.92
CA GLY A 550 -4.14 -0.48 -6.84
C GLY A 550 -3.69 -0.95 -5.45
N LEU A 551 -2.45 -1.44 -5.35
CA LEU A 551 -1.89 -1.99 -4.12
C LEU A 551 -1.73 -0.88 -3.08
N SER A 552 -2.57 -0.95 -2.05
CA SER A 552 -2.58 -0.01 -0.94
C SER A 552 -2.38 -0.77 0.38
N PRO A 553 -1.59 -0.27 1.34
CA PRO A 553 -1.48 -0.90 2.65
C PRO A 553 -2.83 -0.95 3.38
N ALA A 554 -2.96 -1.94 4.25
CA ALA A 554 -4.03 -2.04 5.24
C ALA A 554 -3.43 -2.03 6.64
N PHE A 555 -4.05 -1.32 7.58
CA PHE A 555 -3.57 -1.21 8.95
C PHE A 555 -4.64 -1.65 9.92
N ALA A 556 -4.33 -2.64 10.75
CA ALA A 556 -5.16 -3.08 11.85
C ALA A 556 -4.26 -3.50 13.01
N GLU A 557 -4.69 -3.21 14.23
CA GLU A 557 -4.07 -3.75 15.44
C GLU A 557 -2.55 -3.50 15.56
N GLY A 558 -2.08 -2.32 15.14
CA GLY A 558 -0.65 -1.97 15.20
C GLY A 558 0.20 -2.62 14.10
N THR A 559 -0.40 -3.42 13.22
CA THR A 559 0.26 -4.09 12.11
C THR A 559 -0.18 -3.50 10.78
N LEU A 560 0.79 -3.08 9.97
CA LEU A 560 0.58 -2.67 8.59
C LEU A 560 0.84 -3.87 7.67
N VAL A 561 -0.14 -4.26 6.87
CA VAL A 561 -0.03 -5.32 5.86
C VAL A 561 0.14 -4.69 4.48
N CYS A 562 1.24 -5.03 3.82
CA CYS A 562 1.66 -4.49 2.54
C CYS A 562 1.58 -5.58 1.46
N PRO A 563 0.60 -5.53 0.55
CA PRO A 563 0.54 -6.45 -0.59
C PRO A 563 1.58 -6.07 -1.65
N THR A 564 2.30 -7.05 -2.22
CA THR A 564 3.31 -6.79 -3.27
C THR A 564 2.76 -6.86 -4.70
N GLY A 565 1.60 -7.50 -4.87
CA GLY A 565 1.05 -7.82 -6.20
C GLY A 565 1.95 -8.73 -7.04
N ALA A 566 2.91 -9.42 -6.41
CA ALA A 566 3.84 -10.35 -7.04
C ALA A 566 3.93 -11.66 -6.22
N GLY A 567 2.89 -12.00 -5.46
CA GLY A 567 2.82 -13.27 -4.71
C GLY A 567 3.42 -13.21 -3.32
N ALA A 568 3.43 -12.03 -2.69
CA ALA A 568 3.75 -11.90 -1.28
C ALA A 568 2.89 -10.82 -0.60
N ALA A 569 2.68 -11.01 0.69
CA ALA A 569 2.16 -9.99 1.60
C ALA A 569 3.10 -9.89 2.80
N ILE A 570 3.50 -8.67 3.16
CA ILE A 570 4.50 -8.44 4.21
C ILE A 570 3.89 -7.56 5.28
N ALA A 571 4.06 -7.97 6.54
CA ALA A 571 3.61 -7.22 7.68
C ALA A 571 4.74 -6.41 8.31
N VAL A 572 4.43 -5.17 8.69
CA VAL A 572 5.33 -4.22 9.34
C VAL A 572 4.70 -3.76 10.66
N ASP A 573 5.51 -3.76 11.71
CA ASP A 573 5.17 -3.09 12.97
C ASP A 573 5.47 -1.60 12.84
N LEU A 574 4.43 -0.76 12.85
CA LEU A 574 4.61 0.70 12.74
C LEU A 574 5.27 1.30 13.98
N ALA A 575 4.96 0.74 15.15
CA ALA A 575 5.50 1.19 16.42
C ALA A 575 7.01 0.97 16.44
N ALA A 576 7.47 -0.23 16.09
CA ALA A 576 8.90 -0.57 16.10
C ALA A 576 9.65 -0.20 14.80
N ARG A 577 8.94 0.09 13.69
CA ARG A 577 9.50 0.17 12.32
C ARG A 577 10.32 -1.08 11.99
N THR A 578 9.73 -2.25 12.23
CA THR A 578 10.36 -3.56 11.99
C THR A 578 9.45 -4.47 11.20
N LEU A 579 10.04 -5.39 10.44
CA LEU A 579 9.28 -6.42 9.74
C LEU A 579 8.71 -7.43 10.77
N ARG A 580 7.47 -7.88 10.59
CA ARG A 580 6.80 -8.84 11.49
C ARG A 580 6.84 -10.24 10.90
N TRP A 581 6.32 -10.39 9.71
CA TRP A 581 6.27 -11.63 8.95
C TRP A 581 6.13 -11.32 7.46
N ALA A 582 6.39 -12.30 6.62
CA ALA A 582 6.10 -12.25 5.20
C ALA A 582 5.45 -13.56 4.79
N TYR A 583 4.35 -13.50 4.05
CA TYR A 583 3.61 -14.65 3.56
C TYR A 583 3.67 -14.66 2.03
N ARG A 584 4.21 -15.74 1.47
CA ARG A 584 4.33 -15.94 0.01
C ARG A 584 3.21 -16.85 -0.48
N PHE A 585 2.61 -16.50 -1.60
CA PHE A 585 1.50 -17.25 -2.21
C PHE A 585 1.63 -17.24 -3.75
N ASN A 586 0.97 -18.20 -4.40
CA ASN A 586 0.97 -18.34 -5.85
C ASN A 586 0.03 -17.30 -6.49
N VAL A 587 0.48 -16.70 -7.59
CA VAL A 587 -0.26 -15.70 -8.37
C VAL A 587 -0.72 -16.28 -9.69
#